data_AF-A0A7C2MTP0-F1
#
_entry.id   AF-A0A7C2MTP0-F1
#
_cell.length_a   1.000
_cell.length_b   1.000
_cell.length_c   1.000
_cell.angle_alpha   90.00
_cell.angle_beta   90.00
_cell.angle_gamma   90.00
#
_symmetry.space_group_name_H-M   'P 1'
#
loop_
_entity.id
_entity.type
_entity.pdbx_description
1 polymer ?
#
loop_
_entity_poly.entity_id
_entity_poly.type
_entity_poly.pdbx_seq_one_letter_code
_entity_poly.pdbx_strand_id
1 'polypeptide(L)'
;MHRNLTQTIAQQHQTLERWRNQAKLNAEDMASEMVRAFRRGTQEDIGDSFYWDMADFVPLGCTSRLGESFNEAIEQHFARSYKTLATQIAPLLVRQEDAPYIHRTEFDALRRQVGLIVDDEGFKRALEKAKPSFFENLTSPDIMDDGYDEWQQKHAARVIDALNDHAASLEPKIARSIEKILLDAADEYEGSLRELDNTQQAQAVEAMHD
;
A
#
# COMPACT_ATOMS: atom_id res chain seq x y z
N MET A 1 -29.38 27.60 2.26
CA MET A 1 -28.18 26.79 2.57
C MET A 1 -28.49 25.30 2.71
N HIS A 2 -29.51 24.88 3.49
CA HIS A 2 -29.84 23.46 3.70
C HIS A 2 -30.00 22.60 2.43
N ARG A 3 -30.64 23.11 1.37
CA ARG A 3 -30.85 22.35 0.12
C ARG A 3 -29.53 21.96 -0.59
N ASN A 4 -28.46 22.73 -0.39
CA ASN A 4 -27.15 22.47 -1.00
C ASN A 4 -26.39 21.40 -0.21
N LEU A 5 -26.47 21.43 1.12
CA LEU A 5 -25.84 20.43 1.98
C LEU A 5 -26.47 19.05 1.84
N THR A 6 -27.81 18.93 1.87
CA THR A 6 -28.48 17.62 1.69
C THR A 6 -28.12 16.99 0.35
N GLN A 7 -28.03 17.80 -0.71
CA GLN A 7 -27.61 17.33 -2.03
C GLN A 7 -26.14 16.89 -2.04
N THR A 8 -25.25 17.62 -1.35
CA THR A 8 -23.85 17.21 -1.19
C THR A 8 -23.71 15.95 -0.35
N ILE A 9 -24.40 15.81 0.78
CA ILE A 9 -24.40 14.58 1.60
C ILE A 9 -24.86 13.38 0.75
N ALA A 10 -25.95 13.51 -0.01
CA ALA A 10 -26.42 12.46 -0.91
C ALA A 10 -25.38 12.09 -1.99
N GLN A 11 -24.69 13.08 -2.57
CA GLN A 11 -23.59 12.85 -3.52
C GLN A 11 -22.40 12.14 -2.88
N GLN A 12 -22.12 12.42 -1.60
CA GLN A 12 -21.04 11.82 -0.83
C GLN A 12 -21.36 10.36 -0.51
N HIS A 13 -22.58 10.03 -0.08
CA HIS A 13 -23.04 8.65 0.06
C HIS A 13 -22.90 7.86 -1.25
N GLN A 14 -23.35 8.42 -2.38
CA GLN A 14 -23.20 7.77 -3.69
C GLN A 14 -21.72 7.58 -4.08
N THR A 15 -20.84 8.47 -3.63
CA THR A 15 -19.40 8.35 -3.89
C THR A 15 -18.75 7.28 -3.03
N LEU A 16 -19.12 7.20 -1.75
CA LEU A 16 -18.68 6.12 -0.86
C LEU A 16 -19.19 4.75 -1.31
N GLU A 17 -20.42 4.67 -1.80
CA GLU A 17 -20.96 3.42 -2.36
C GLU A 17 -20.16 2.97 -3.59
N ARG A 18 -19.79 3.91 -4.47
CA ARG A 18 -18.88 3.61 -5.60
C ARG A 18 -17.52 3.15 -5.10
N TRP A 19 -16.96 3.79 -4.08
CA TRP A 19 -15.69 3.38 -3.50
C TRP A 19 -15.74 1.98 -2.89
N ARG A 20 -16.78 1.66 -2.12
CA ARG A 20 -16.99 0.30 -1.58
C ARG A 20 -17.05 -0.74 -2.71
N ASN A 21 -17.78 -0.43 -3.77
CA ASN A 21 -17.89 -1.31 -4.95
C ASN A 21 -16.57 -1.45 -5.73
N GLN A 22 -15.67 -0.47 -5.63
CA GLN A 22 -14.36 -0.45 -6.29
C GLN A 22 -13.21 -0.85 -5.38
N ALA A 23 -13.43 -0.98 -4.06
CA ALA A 23 -12.37 -1.16 -3.06
C ALA A 23 -11.49 -2.37 -3.35
N LYS A 24 -12.11 -3.50 -3.71
CA LYS A 24 -11.41 -4.71 -4.11
C LYS A 24 -10.49 -4.48 -5.32
N LEU A 25 -11.04 -3.87 -6.37
CA LEU A 25 -10.34 -3.70 -7.64
C LEU A 25 -9.17 -2.71 -7.49
N ASN A 26 -9.41 -1.61 -6.77
CA ASN A 26 -8.36 -0.65 -6.41
C ASN A 26 -7.27 -1.30 -5.55
N ALA A 27 -7.65 -2.16 -4.59
CA ALA A 27 -6.70 -2.85 -3.75
C ALA A 27 -5.85 -3.88 -4.52
N GLU A 28 -6.45 -4.59 -5.47
CA GLU A 28 -5.76 -5.47 -6.40
C GLU A 28 -4.78 -4.68 -7.28
N ASP A 29 -5.22 -3.58 -7.88
CA ASP A 29 -4.37 -2.71 -8.71
C ASP A 29 -3.18 -2.14 -7.91
N MET A 30 -3.43 -1.61 -6.71
CA MET A 30 -2.38 -1.10 -5.82
C MET A 30 -1.37 -2.19 -5.44
N ALA A 31 -1.83 -3.38 -5.06
CA ALA A 31 -0.93 -4.48 -4.72
C ALA A 31 -0.09 -4.94 -5.92
N SER A 32 -0.70 -5.02 -7.11
CA SER A 32 -0.01 -5.32 -8.36
C SER A 32 1.04 -4.27 -8.71
N GLU A 33 0.73 -2.98 -8.56
CA GLU A 33 1.68 -1.89 -8.77
C GLU A 33 2.87 -1.96 -7.82
N MET A 34 2.63 -2.24 -6.53
CA MET A 34 3.69 -2.43 -5.54
C MET A 34 4.64 -3.57 -5.93
N VAL A 35 4.10 -4.72 -6.31
CA VAL A 35 4.91 -5.88 -6.72
C VAL A 35 5.67 -5.60 -8.03
N ARG A 36 5.06 -4.89 -8.99
CA ARG A 36 5.75 -4.47 -10.22
C ARG A 36 6.88 -3.49 -9.95
N ALA A 37 6.67 -2.51 -9.07
CA ALA A 37 7.70 -1.55 -8.68
C ALA A 37 8.85 -2.24 -7.96
N PHE A 38 8.54 -3.18 -7.06
CA PHE A 38 9.52 -4.06 -6.44
C PHE A 38 10.36 -4.82 -7.48
N ARG A 39 9.71 -5.51 -8.42
CA ARG A 39 10.41 -6.32 -9.45
C ARG A 39 11.40 -5.50 -10.26
N ARG A 40 11.00 -4.30 -10.70
CA ARG A 40 11.88 -3.38 -11.43
C ARG A 40 13.10 -3.01 -10.58
N GLY A 41 12.87 -2.61 -9.33
CA GLY A 41 13.94 -2.23 -8.41
C GLY A 41 14.90 -3.37 -8.07
N THR A 42 14.39 -4.58 -7.84
CA THR A 42 15.22 -5.76 -7.55
C THR A 42 16.10 -6.12 -8.74
N GLN A 43 15.62 -5.98 -9.98
CA GLN A 43 16.43 -6.19 -11.18
C GLN A 43 17.55 -5.14 -11.33
N GLU A 44 17.27 -3.88 -10.95
CA GLU A 44 18.25 -2.80 -10.98
C GLU A 44 19.33 -2.97 -9.91
N ASP A 45 18.96 -3.39 -8.69
CA ASP A 45 19.87 -3.51 -7.54
C ASP A 45 20.73 -4.78 -7.56
N ILE A 46 20.16 -5.91 -8.03
CA ILE A 46 20.80 -7.24 -8.06
C ILE A 46 21.39 -7.55 -9.45
N GLY A 47 21.48 -6.55 -10.34
CA GLY A 47 22.05 -6.67 -11.68
C GLY A 47 23.53 -7.07 -11.70
N ASP A 48 24.29 -6.64 -12.71
CA ASP A 48 25.66 -7.09 -13.07
C ASP A 48 26.75 -7.06 -11.96
N SER A 49 26.41 -6.70 -10.72
CA SER A 49 27.33 -6.54 -9.59
C SER A 49 26.76 -7.07 -8.28
N PHE A 50 26.04 -8.19 -8.29
CA PHE A 50 25.54 -8.79 -7.04
C PHE A 50 26.69 -9.29 -6.14
N TYR A 51 27.01 -8.49 -5.12
CA TYR A 51 28.01 -8.84 -4.12
C TYR A 51 27.42 -9.77 -3.06
N TRP A 52 27.81 -11.05 -3.09
CA TRP A 52 27.37 -12.07 -2.14
C TRP A 52 27.64 -11.69 -0.67
N ASP A 53 28.70 -10.92 -0.41
CA ASP A 53 29.04 -10.41 0.92
C ASP A 53 28.01 -9.41 1.48
N MET A 54 27.17 -8.84 0.62
CA MET A 54 26.09 -7.92 1.00
C MET A 54 24.71 -8.59 0.96
N ALA A 55 24.64 -9.89 0.64
CA ALA A 55 23.39 -10.62 0.49
C ALA A 55 22.52 -10.56 1.75
N ASP A 56 23.11 -10.49 2.93
CA ASP A 56 22.38 -10.44 4.20
C ASP A 56 21.60 -9.13 4.42
N PHE A 57 21.91 -8.06 3.67
CA PHE A 57 21.15 -6.80 3.67
C PHE A 57 20.00 -6.78 2.64
N VAL A 58 19.99 -7.72 1.70
CA VAL A 58 18.98 -7.79 0.63
C VAL A 58 17.56 -7.92 1.17
N PRO A 59 17.27 -8.77 2.18
CA PRO A 59 15.92 -8.90 2.73
C PRO A 59 15.38 -7.57 3.31
N LEU A 60 16.22 -6.84 4.05
CA LEU A 60 15.86 -5.54 4.60
C LEU A 60 15.60 -4.50 3.49
N GLY A 61 16.45 -4.49 2.45
CA GLY A 61 16.23 -3.67 1.26
C GLY A 61 14.91 -3.99 0.55
N CYS A 62 14.58 -5.27 0.42
CA CYS A 62 13.32 -5.73 -0.16
C CYS A 62 12.09 -5.24 0.64
N THR A 63 12.12 -5.38 1.96
CA THR A 63 11.04 -4.89 2.84
C THR A 63 10.89 -3.37 2.76
N SER A 64 12.00 -2.62 2.77
CA SER A 64 11.98 -1.16 2.63
C SER A 64 11.35 -0.73 1.30
N ARG A 65 11.77 -1.36 0.19
CA ARG A 65 11.31 -1.02 -1.16
C ARG A 65 9.82 -1.29 -1.36
N LEU A 66 9.31 -2.41 -0.86
CA LEU A 66 7.86 -2.68 -0.85
C LEU A 66 7.10 -1.66 0.00
N GLY A 67 7.67 -1.24 1.14
CA GLY A 67 7.10 -0.17 1.97
C GLY A 67 7.08 1.20 1.29
N GLU A 68 8.07 1.53 0.46
CA GLU A 68 8.10 2.74 -0.35
C GLU A 68 7.07 2.70 -1.47
N SER A 69 7.05 1.61 -2.25
CA SER A 69 6.09 1.42 -3.35
C SER A 69 4.64 1.47 -2.85
N PHE A 70 4.40 1.02 -1.62
CA PHE A 70 3.11 1.16 -0.96
C PHE A 70 2.69 2.61 -0.73
N ASN A 71 3.60 3.46 -0.22
CA ASN A 71 3.28 4.86 0.02
C ASN A 71 2.93 5.57 -1.29
N GLU A 72 3.66 5.25 -2.36
CA GLU A 72 3.40 5.80 -3.69
C GLU A 72 2.02 5.36 -4.22
N ALA A 73 1.69 4.08 -4.13
CA ALA A 73 0.39 3.56 -4.55
C ALA A 73 -0.77 4.19 -3.77
N ILE A 74 -0.63 4.35 -2.44
CA ILE A 74 -1.66 5.01 -1.62
C ILE A 74 -1.86 6.46 -2.00
N GLU A 75 -0.78 7.20 -2.19
CA GLU A 75 -0.85 8.62 -2.53
C GLU A 75 -1.57 8.81 -3.88
N GLN A 76 -1.27 7.94 -4.84
CA GLN A 76 -1.86 7.96 -6.17
C GLN A 76 -3.36 7.60 -6.18
N HIS A 77 -3.73 6.53 -5.50
CA HIS A 77 -5.07 5.94 -5.62
C HIS A 77 -6.08 6.46 -4.59
N PHE A 78 -5.65 6.72 -3.36
CA PHE A 78 -6.58 6.99 -2.25
C PHE A 78 -6.46 8.40 -1.66
N ALA A 79 -5.23 8.87 -1.37
CA ALA A 79 -5.04 10.15 -0.68
C ALA A 79 -5.67 11.33 -1.45
N ARG A 80 -5.54 11.33 -2.78
CA ARG A 80 -6.11 12.36 -3.64
C ARG A 80 -7.64 12.34 -3.67
N SER A 81 -8.22 11.16 -3.77
CA SER A 81 -9.67 10.93 -3.83
C SER A 81 -10.31 11.35 -2.50
N TYR A 82 -9.69 10.98 -1.38
CA TYR A 82 -10.11 11.35 -0.04
C TYR A 82 -9.99 12.86 0.22
N LYS A 83 -8.86 13.48 -0.12
CA LYS A 83 -8.68 14.93 -0.03
C LYS A 83 -9.77 15.69 -0.78
N THR A 84 -10.18 15.19 -1.95
CA THR A 84 -11.25 15.78 -2.74
C THR A 84 -12.59 15.72 -2.00
N LEU A 85 -12.95 14.59 -1.39
CA LEU A 85 -14.17 14.47 -0.60
C LEU A 85 -14.17 15.41 0.61
N ALA A 86 -13.07 15.43 1.37
CA ALA A 86 -12.93 16.29 2.54
C ALA A 86 -13.05 17.78 2.18
N THR A 87 -12.44 18.20 1.07
CA THR A 87 -12.48 19.60 0.60
C THR A 87 -13.87 20.03 0.13
N GLN A 88 -14.70 19.11 -0.37
CA GLN A 88 -16.05 19.43 -0.82
C GLN A 88 -17.03 19.66 0.34
N ILE A 89 -16.81 19.00 1.48
CA ILE A 89 -17.66 19.15 2.67
C ILE A 89 -17.22 20.32 3.53
N ALA A 90 -15.90 20.56 3.67
CA ALA A 90 -15.37 21.58 4.60
C ALA A 90 -16.03 22.98 4.50
N PRO A 91 -16.36 23.53 3.32
CA PRO A 91 -17.01 24.85 3.19
C PRO A 91 -18.49 24.85 3.57
N LEU A 92 -19.12 23.68 3.67
CA LEU A 92 -20.54 23.51 3.96
C LEU A 92 -20.81 23.25 5.45
N LEU A 93 -19.75 23.09 6.24
CA LEU A 93 -19.79 22.90 7.68
C LEU A 93 -19.91 24.24 8.39
N VAL A 94 -20.76 24.28 9.43
CA VAL A 94 -20.95 25.47 10.26
C VAL A 94 -19.70 25.73 11.13
N ARG A 95 -18.97 24.68 11.50
CA ARG A 95 -17.65 24.76 12.15
C ARG A 95 -16.68 23.83 11.42
N GLN A 96 -15.48 24.32 11.11
CA GLN A 96 -14.42 23.49 10.51
C GLN A 96 -14.02 22.31 11.41
N GLU A 97 -14.22 22.45 12.72
CA GLU A 97 -13.96 21.42 13.74
C GLU A 97 -14.86 20.19 13.57
N ASP A 98 -16.02 20.35 12.94
CA ASP A 98 -16.99 19.27 12.67
C ASP A 98 -16.66 18.51 11.38
N ALA A 99 -15.53 18.80 10.73
CA ALA A 99 -15.11 18.11 9.52
C ALA A 99 -14.66 16.69 9.84
N PRO A 100 -15.01 15.68 9.01
CA PRO A 100 -14.47 14.34 9.15
C PRO A 100 -12.95 14.35 8.93
N TYR A 101 -12.19 14.47 10.01
CA TYR A 101 -10.73 14.47 10.03
C TYR A 101 -10.16 13.04 10.07
N ILE A 102 -10.40 12.24 9.03
CA ILE A 102 -9.65 10.99 8.82
C ILE A 102 -8.36 11.35 8.09
N HIS A 103 -7.39 11.95 8.78
CA HIS A 103 -6.19 12.47 8.11
C HIS A 103 -4.93 12.37 8.97
N ARG A 104 -4.52 11.14 9.30
CA ARG A 104 -3.11 10.66 9.31
C ARG A 104 -3.00 9.31 10.02
N THR A 105 -3.74 9.15 11.11
CA THR A 105 -3.67 7.97 11.99
C THR A 105 -4.02 6.68 11.26
N GLU A 106 -4.95 6.74 10.31
CA GLU A 106 -5.48 5.59 9.57
C GLU A 106 -4.53 5.23 8.42
N PHE A 107 -3.90 6.23 7.79
CA PHE A 107 -2.81 6.00 6.83
C PHE A 107 -1.56 5.43 7.50
N ASP A 108 -1.23 5.89 8.70
CA ASP A 108 -0.15 5.32 9.49
C ASP A 108 -0.49 3.90 9.96
N ALA A 109 -1.76 3.61 10.29
CA ALA A 109 -2.23 2.26 10.59
C ALA A 109 -2.13 1.35 9.36
N LEU A 110 -2.53 1.85 8.18
CA LEU A 110 -2.41 1.19 6.89
C LEU A 110 -0.95 0.84 6.56
N ARG A 111 -0.04 1.80 6.77
CA ARG A 111 1.40 1.61 6.64
C ARG A 111 1.96 0.57 7.60
N ARG A 112 1.55 0.60 8.86
CA ARG A 112 1.97 -0.40 9.86
C ARG A 112 1.48 -1.79 9.48
N GLN A 113 0.21 -1.92 9.08
CA GLN A 113 -0.39 -3.22 8.76
C GLN A 113 0.24 -3.85 7.53
N VAL A 114 0.54 -3.06 6.48
CA VAL A 114 1.30 -3.56 5.33
C VAL A 114 2.74 -3.89 5.70
N GLY A 115 3.38 -3.09 6.56
CA GLY A 115 4.70 -3.41 7.11
C GLY A 115 4.74 -4.77 7.83
N LEU A 116 3.67 -5.16 8.53
CA LEU A 116 3.56 -6.49 9.17
C LEU A 116 3.42 -7.64 8.18
N ILE A 117 2.88 -7.40 6.98
CA ILE A 117 2.67 -8.42 5.94
C ILE A 117 3.96 -8.68 5.17
N VAL A 118 4.76 -7.63 4.97
CA VAL A 118 5.99 -7.61 4.18
C VAL A 118 7.22 -8.13 4.97
N ASP A 119 6.96 -8.81 6.10
CA ASP A 119 7.94 -9.40 7.02
C ASP A 119 9.26 -9.87 6.36
N ASP A 120 10.37 -9.37 6.92
CA ASP A 120 11.75 -9.60 6.52
C ASP A 120 12.12 -11.10 6.50
N GLU A 121 11.53 -11.91 7.40
CA GLU A 121 11.79 -13.35 7.47
C GLU A 121 11.30 -14.13 6.23
N GLY A 122 10.31 -13.60 5.50
CA GLY A 122 9.88 -14.14 4.22
C GLY A 122 10.98 -14.03 3.16
N PHE A 123 11.54 -12.84 3.01
CA PHE A 123 12.63 -12.56 2.07
C PHE A 123 13.93 -13.26 2.45
N LYS A 124 14.28 -13.31 3.74
CA LYS A 124 15.43 -14.11 4.22
C LYS A 124 15.32 -15.56 3.77
N ARG A 125 14.16 -16.21 3.97
CA ARG A 125 13.97 -17.60 3.56
C ARG A 125 14.02 -17.79 2.04
N ALA A 126 13.53 -16.83 1.27
CA ALA A 126 13.61 -16.86 -0.18
C ALA A 126 15.08 -16.76 -0.64
N LEU A 127 15.83 -15.82 -0.07
CA LEU A 127 17.25 -15.61 -0.33
C LEU A 127 18.08 -16.85 0.04
N GLU A 128 17.93 -17.38 1.26
CA GLU A 128 18.70 -18.55 1.74
C GLU A 128 18.50 -19.79 0.86
N LYS A 129 17.30 -19.95 0.27
CA LYS A 129 17.04 -21.05 -0.68
C LYS A 129 17.66 -20.83 -2.05
N ALA A 130 17.87 -19.57 -2.43
CA ALA A 130 18.38 -19.18 -3.74
C ALA A 130 19.90 -19.00 -3.78
N LYS A 131 20.52 -18.71 -2.62
CA LYS A 131 21.98 -18.64 -2.46
C LYS A 131 22.65 -19.93 -2.96
N PRO A 132 23.84 -19.83 -3.60
CA PRO A 132 24.63 -21.01 -3.94
C PRO A 132 24.97 -21.77 -2.67
N SER A 133 24.84 -23.09 -2.73
CA SER A 133 25.25 -23.99 -1.67
C SER A 133 26.77 -23.93 -1.45
N PHE A 134 27.22 -24.40 -0.29
CA PHE A 134 28.64 -24.52 0.02
C PHE A 134 29.43 -25.27 -1.08
N PHE A 135 28.87 -26.35 -1.62
CA PHE A 135 29.53 -27.10 -2.70
C PHE A 135 29.59 -26.31 -4.01
N GLU A 136 28.53 -25.59 -4.38
CA GLU A 136 28.54 -24.73 -5.58
C GLU A 136 29.58 -23.60 -5.47
N ASN A 137 29.78 -23.07 -4.26
CA ASN A 137 30.83 -22.07 -3.98
C ASN A 137 32.23 -22.68 -4.03
N LEU A 138 32.42 -23.91 -3.53
CA LEU A 138 33.72 -24.59 -3.61
C LEU A 138 34.13 -24.95 -5.04
N THR A 139 33.15 -25.10 -5.92
CA THR A 139 33.36 -25.41 -7.34
C THR A 139 33.15 -24.21 -8.25
N SER A 140 33.10 -22.98 -7.72
CA SER A 140 33.00 -21.79 -8.56
C SER A 140 34.26 -21.64 -9.41
N PRO A 141 34.16 -21.10 -10.64
CA PRO A 141 35.32 -20.69 -11.40
C PRO A 141 36.19 -19.69 -10.61
N ASP A 142 37.47 -19.61 -10.94
CA ASP A 142 38.33 -18.57 -10.37
C ASP A 142 37.82 -17.18 -10.78
N ILE A 143 37.96 -16.18 -9.90
CA ILE A 143 37.45 -14.81 -10.13
C ILE A 143 38.03 -14.16 -11.41
N MET A 144 39.21 -14.64 -11.86
CA MET A 144 39.88 -14.15 -13.06
C MET A 144 39.49 -14.91 -14.34
N ASP A 145 38.59 -15.89 -14.24
CA ASP A 145 38.09 -16.69 -15.36
C ASP A 145 36.79 -16.09 -15.90
N ASP A 146 36.63 -16.09 -17.22
CA ASP A 146 35.43 -15.57 -17.89
C ASP A 146 34.16 -16.33 -17.44
N GLY A 147 34.32 -17.60 -17.01
CA GLY A 147 33.24 -18.40 -16.46
C GLY A 147 32.71 -17.93 -15.09
N TYR A 148 33.46 -17.09 -14.37
CA TYR A 148 33.03 -16.56 -13.07
C TYR A 148 31.88 -15.56 -13.21
N ASP A 149 31.93 -14.71 -14.25
CA ASP A 149 30.86 -13.75 -14.54
C ASP A 149 29.57 -14.48 -14.89
N GLU A 150 29.63 -15.52 -15.74
CA GLU A 150 28.48 -16.37 -16.07
C GLU A 150 27.91 -17.08 -14.81
N TRP A 151 28.80 -17.56 -13.92
CA TRP A 151 28.41 -18.17 -12.66
C TRP A 151 27.69 -17.17 -11.75
N GLN A 152 28.22 -15.94 -11.60
CA GLN A 152 27.60 -14.89 -10.81
C GLN A 152 26.23 -14.49 -11.37
N GLN A 153 26.13 -14.23 -12.67
CA GLN A 153 24.87 -13.85 -13.33
C GLN A 153 23.79 -14.92 -13.16
N LYS A 154 24.15 -16.20 -13.30
CA LYS A 154 23.21 -17.31 -13.11
C LYS A 154 22.62 -17.34 -11.70
N HIS A 155 23.45 -17.15 -10.67
CA HIS A 155 22.98 -17.19 -9.29
C HIS A 155 22.28 -15.90 -8.87
N ALA A 156 22.71 -14.74 -9.38
CA ALA A 156 21.98 -13.49 -9.24
C ALA A 156 20.56 -13.61 -9.82
N ALA A 157 20.41 -14.19 -11.02
CA ALA A 157 19.10 -14.46 -11.62
C ALA A 157 18.22 -15.38 -10.74
N ARG A 158 18.78 -16.46 -10.19
CA ARG A 158 18.07 -17.33 -9.23
C ARG A 158 17.58 -16.58 -7.99
N VAL A 159 18.40 -15.67 -7.46
CA VAL A 159 18.04 -14.83 -6.31
C VAL A 159 16.92 -13.86 -6.69
N ILE A 160 17.05 -13.16 -7.82
CA ILE A 160 16.02 -12.26 -8.34
C ILE A 160 14.68 -12.99 -8.47
N ASP A 161 14.68 -14.17 -9.09
CA ASP A 161 13.48 -14.98 -9.28
C ASP A 161 12.85 -15.37 -7.94
N ALA A 162 13.63 -15.87 -6.99
CA ALA A 162 13.13 -16.27 -5.68
C ALA A 162 12.54 -15.10 -4.87
N LEU A 163 13.17 -13.92 -4.91
CA LEU A 163 12.67 -12.71 -4.26
C LEU A 163 11.38 -12.21 -4.93
N ASN A 164 11.32 -12.24 -6.26
CA ASN A 164 10.16 -11.85 -7.04
C ASN A 164 8.96 -12.80 -6.84
N ASP A 165 9.22 -14.10 -6.75
CA ASP A 165 8.21 -15.12 -6.41
C ASP A 165 7.66 -14.90 -5.01
N HIS A 166 8.53 -14.58 -4.05
CA HIS A 166 8.09 -14.25 -2.71
C HIS A 166 7.22 -12.98 -2.69
N ALA A 167 7.65 -11.90 -3.35
CA ALA A 167 6.85 -10.68 -3.47
C ALA A 167 5.48 -10.95 -4.13
N ALA A 168 5.43 -11.76 -5.20
CA ALA A 168 4.19 -12.18 -5.84
C ALA A 168 3.26 -12.94 -4.88
N SER A 169 3.83 -13.79 -4.01
CA SER A 169 3.05 -14.52 -3.00
C SER A 169 2.42 -13.62 -1.93
N LEU A 170 2.96 -12.42 -1.74
CA LEU A 170 2.43 -11.41 -0.81
C LEU A 170 1.28 -10.59 -1.43
N GLU A 171 1.23 -10.48 -2.76
CA GLU A 171 0.26 -9.66 -3.50
C GLU A 171 -1.19 -9.88 -3.04
N PRO A 172 -1.72 -11.12 -2.91
CA PRO A 172 -3.11 -11.33 -2.49
C PRO A 172 -3.35 -11.01 -1.00
N LYS A 173 -2.30 -11.00 -0.16
CA LYS A 173 -2.40 -10.64 1.26
C LYS A 173 -2.39 -9.12 1.42
N ILE A 174 -1.55 -8.45 0.63
CA ILE A 174 -1.47 -6.98 0.55
C ILE A 174 -2.81 -6.46 0.03
N ALA A 175 -3.33 -6.98 -1.09
CA ALA A 175 -4.61 -6.59 -1.67
C ALA A 175 -5.75 -6.72 -0.64
N ARG A 176 -5.89 -7.88 0.02
CA ARG A 176 -6.93 -8.06 1.06
C ARG A 176 -6.82 -7.08 2.23
N SER A 177 -5.60 -6.71 2.61
CA SER A 177 -5.39 -5.78 3.71
C SER A 177 -5.70 -4.34 3.30
N ILE A 178 -5.29 -3.93 2.10
CA ILE A 178 -5.66 -2.65 1.51
C ILE A 178 -7.18 -2.57 1.38
N GLU A 179 -7.83 -3.58 0.79
CA GLU A 179 -9.29 -3.64 0.63
C GLU A 179 -10.01 -3.44 1.97
N LYS A 180 -9.62 -4.21 2.99
CA LYS A 180 -10.21 -4.10 4.32
C LYS A 180 -10.13 -2.67 4.85
N ILE A 181 -8.96 -2.05 4.75
CA ILE A 181 -8.74 -0.71 5.31
C ILE A 181 -9.47 0.36 4.51
N LEU A 182 -9.55 0.22 3.18
CA LEU A 182 -10.36 1.10 2.34
C LEU A 182 -11.84 1.05 2.76
N LEU A 183 -12.35 -0.16 3.07
CA LEU A 183 -13.72 -0.34 3.54
C LEU A 183 -13.91 0.24 4.95
N ASP A 184 -13.00 -0.06 5.89
CA ASP A 184 -13.05 0.47 7.25
C ASP A 184 -13.04 2.02 7.24
N ALA A 185 -12.19 2.64 6.40
CA ALA A 185 -12.15 4.09 6.24
C ALA A 185 -13.43 4.66 5.61
N ALA A 186 -14.02 3.96 4.63
CA ALA A 186 -15.30 4.36 4.04
C ALA A 186 -16.46 4.28 5.05
N ASP A 187 -16.44 3.27 5.93
CA ASP A 187 -17.45 3.08 6.98
C ASP A 187 -17.32 4.11 8.10
N GLU A 188 -16.10 4.48 8.48
CA GLU A 188 -15.84 5.56 9.44
C GLU A 188 -16.28 6.92 8.90
N TYR A 189 -15.98 7.20 7.63
CA TYR A 189 -16.42 8.43 6.98
C TYR A 189 -17.94 8.49 6.87
N GLU A 190 -18.58 7.37 6.51
CA GLU A 190 -20.05 7.24 6.51
C GLU A 190 -20.65 7.48 7.91
N GLY A 191 -20.02 6.96 8.97
CA GLY A 191 -20.40 7.24 10.36
C GLY A 191 -20.36 8.74 10.65
N SER A 192 -19.27 9.40 10.27
CA SER A 192 -19.09 10.85 10.43
C SER A 192 -20.15 11.65 9.64
N LEU A 193 -20.48 11.24 8.42
CA LEU A 193 -21.56 11.87 7.64
C LEU A 193 -22.93 11.77 8.32
N ARG A 194 -23.24 10.62 8.92
CA ARG A 194 -24.51 10.40 9.63
C ARG A 194 -24.61 11.25 10.89
N GLU A 195 -23.53 11.37 11.65
CA GLU A 195 -23.46 12.26 12.81
C GLU A 195 -23.69 13.72 12.40
N LEU A 196 -23.13 14.12 11.27
CA LEU A 196 -23.34 15.44 10.69
C LEU A 196 -24.81 15.69 10.31
N ASP A 197 -25.43 14.74 9.62
CA ASP A 197 -26.83 14.84 9.19
C ASP A 197 -27.78 14.90 10.40
N ASN A 198 -27.55 14.07 11.42
CA ASN A 198 -28.32 14.08 12.67
C ASN A 198 -28.19 15.42 13.41
N THR A 199 -26.98 15.99 13.47
CA THR A 199 -26.74 17.28 14.13
C THR A 199 -27.44 18.42 13.39
N GLN A 200 -27.42 18.40 12.07
CA GLN A 200 -28.13 19.37 11.23
C GLN A 200 -29.65 19.30 11.42
N GLN A 201 -30.21 18.09 11.45
CA GLN A 201 -31.64 17.89 11.67
C GLN A 201 -32.07 18.40 13.05
N ALA A 202 -31.28 18.15 14.09
CA ALA A 202 -31.55 18.67 15.44
C ALA A 202 -31.57 20.21 15.48
N GLN A 203 -30.56 20.87 14.89
CA GLN A 203 -30.48 22.34 14.82
C GLN A 203 -31.64 22.96 14.02
N ALA A 204 -32.07 22.30 12.94
CA ALA A 204 -33.19 22.77 12.12
C ALA A 204 -34.53 22.69 12.88
N VAL A 205 -34.72 21.66 13.72
CA VAL A 205 -35.90 21.51 14.58
C VAL A 205 -35.90 22.58 15.69
N GLU A 206 -34.75 22.86 16.32
CA GLU A 206 -34.62 23.92 17.33
C GLU A 206 -34.93 25.31 16.74
N ALA A 207 -34.38 25.63 15.57
CA ALA A 207 -34.63 26.90 14.89
C ALA A 207 -36.07 27.11 14.39
N MET A 208 -36.91 26.06 14.36
CA MET A 208 -38.34 26.15 14.03
C MET A 208 -39.22 26.38 15.27
N HIS A 209 -38.66 26.21 16.47
CA HIS A 209 -39.36 26.40 17.74
C HIS A 209 -39.08 27.76 18.42
N ASP A 210 -38.11 28.51 17.89
CA ASP A 210 -37.83 29.92 18.22
C ASP A 210 -38.51 30.90 17.24
#